data_AF-A0A6P0CFM9-F1
#
_entry.id   AF-A0A6P0CFM9-F1
#
_cell.length_a   1.000
_cell.length_b   1.000
_cell.length_c   1.000
_cell.angle_alpha   90.00
_cell.angle_beta   90.00
_cell.angle_gamma   90.00
#
_symmetry.space_group_name_H-M   'P 1'
#
loop_
_entity.id
_entity.type
_entity.pdbx_description
1 polymer ?
#
loop_
_entity_poly.entity_id
_entity_poly.type
_entity_poly.pdbx_seq_one_letter_code
_entity_poly.pdbx_strand_id
1 'polypeptide(L)'
;MHLLILFDPNDPEELIKAKQLASDVNRVALSFGGTVTGEHGVGTGKKRYMVEERGAAYALMATIKRAVDPDNIMNPGKTVDIN
;
A
#
# COMPACT_ATOMS: atom_id res chain seq x y z
N MET A 1 -9.87 7.46 9.51
CA MET A 1 -11.14 6.71 9.35
C MET A 1 -10.82 5.23 9.42
N HIS A 2 -11.59 4.47 10.17
CA HIS A 2 -11.52 3.00 10.16
C HIS A 2 -12.72 2.42 9.44
N LEU A 3 -12.45 1.42 8.60
CA LEU A 3 -13.45 0.68 7.86
C LEU A 3 -13.16 -0.81 8.05
N LEU A 4 -14.21 -1.58 8.30
CA LEU A 4 -14.16 -3.03 8.28
C LEU A 4 -15.01 -3.54 7.11
N ILE A 5 -14.42 -4.39 6.27
CA ILE A 5 -15.14 -5.08 5.18
C ILE A 5 -15.40 -6.50 5.67
N LEU A 6 -16.67 -6.86 5.80
CA LEU A 6 -17.11 -8.19 6.20
C LEU A 6 -17.42 -9.01 4.95
N PHE A 7 -16.90 -10.25 4.91
CA PHE A 7 -17.09 -11.21 3.83
C PHE A 7 -16.80 -12.62 4.35
N ASP A 8 -17.29 -13.66 3.67
CA ASP A 8 -16.92 -15.06 3.96
C ASP A 8 -15.54 -15.37 3.37
N PRO A 9 -14.51 -15.68 4.20
CA PRO A 9 -13.18 -16.00 3.70
C PRO A 9 -13.10 -17.33 2.94
N ASN A 10 -14.12 -18.20 3.05
CA ASN A 10 -14.19 -19.47 2.34
C ASN A 10 -14.85 -19.33 0.95
N ASP A 11 -15.45 -18.18 0.65
CA ASP A 11 -15.97 -17.85 -0.68
C ASP A 11 -14.92 -17.04 -1.47
N PRO A 12 -14.30 -17.63 -2.52
CA PRO A 12 -13.29 -16.93 -3.32
C PRO A 12 -13.83 -15.70 -4.06
N GLU A 13 -15.11 -15.69 -4.46
CA GLU A 13 -15.70 -14.53 -5.12
C GLU A 13 -15.86 -13.37 -4.17
N GLU A 14 -16.32 -13.64 -2.95
CA GLU A 14 -16.43 -12.60 -1.93
C GLU A 14 -15.06 -12.03 -1.55
N LEU A 15 -14.02 -12.87 -1.45
CA LEU A 15 -12.66 -12.40 -1.21
C LEU A 15 -12.16 -11.46 -2.33
N ILE A 16 -12.48 -11.76 -3.60
CA ILE A 16 -12.14 -10.89 -4.73
C ILE A 16 -12.90 -9.56 -4.63
N LYS A 17 -14.21 -9.61 -4.38
CA LYS A 17 -15.06 -8.41 -4.22
C LYS A 17 -14.58 -7.55 -3.04
N ALA A 18 -14.21 -8.15 -1.92
CA ALA A 18 -13.69 -7.45 -0.74
C ALA A 18 -12.35 -6.74 -1.03
N LYS A 19 -11.42 -7.39 -1.74
CA LYS A 19 -10.16 -6.78 -2.18
C LYS A 19 -10.38 -5.63 -3.15
N GLN A 20 -11.34 -5.77 -4.07
CA GLN A 20 -11.71 -4.72 -5.01
C GLN A 20 -12.29 -3.52 -4.27
N LEU A 21 -13.26 -3.74 -3.38
CA LEU A 21 -13.84 -2.69 -2.54
C LEU A 21 -12.77 -1.98 -1.70
N ALA A 22 -11.86 -2.71 -1.07
CA ALA A 22 -10.74 -2.12 -0.35
C ALA A 22 -9.87 -1.24 -1.26
N SER A 23 -9.67 -1.63 -2.53
CA SER A 23 -8.93 -0.83 -3.49
C SER A 23 -9.66 0.45 -3.87
N ASP A 24 -10.96 0.36 -4.11
CA ASP A 24 -11.77 1.49 -4.52
C ASP A 24 -11.88 2.52 -3.39
N VAL A 25 -12.04 2.07 -2.14
CA VAL A 25 -12.01 2.95 -0.95
C VAL A 25 -10.68 3.71 -0.84
N ASN A 26 -9.53 3.05 -1.06
CA ASN A 26 -8.24 3.73 -1.03
C ASN A 26 -8.14 4.81 -2.11
N ARG A 27 -8.59 4.53 -3.34
CA ARG A 27 -8.59 5.51 -4.44
C ARG A 27 -9.56 6.65 -4.22
N VAL A 28 -10.73 6.38 -3.63
CA VAL A 28 -11.66 7.44 -3.19
C VAL A 28 -10.95 8.34 -2.20
N ALA A 29 -10.31 7.79 -1.16
CA ALA A 29 -9.56 8.60 -0.20
C ALA A 29 -8.50 9.48 -0.90
N LEU A 30 -7.73 8.93 -1.83
CA LEU A 30 -6.75 9.70 -2.61
C LEU A 30 -7.38 10.79 -3.49
N SER A 31 -8.52 10.53 -4.12
CA SER A 31 -9.23 11.52 -4.96
C SER A 31 -9.70 12.75 -4.19
N PHE A 32 -9.92 12.61 -2.87
CA PHE A 32 -10.25 13.71 -1.97
C PHE A 32 -9.00 14.33 -1.30
N GLY A 33 -7.79 13.97 -1.75
CA GLY A 33 -6.53 14.45 -1.17
C GLY A 33 -6.19 13.81 0.19
N GLY A 34 -6.84 12.69 0.53
CA GLY A 34 -6.54 11.89 1.71
C GLY A 34 -5.32 10.98 1.53
N THR A 35 -5.20 9.98 2.39
CA THR A 35 -4.09 9.00 2.40
C THR A 35 -4.61 7.58 2.50
N VAL A 36 -3.89 6.60 1.93
CA VAL A 36 -4.24 5.18 2.05
C VAL A 36 -3.95 4.60 3.43
N THR A 37 -3.28 5.35 4.31
CA THR A 37 -3.00 4.95 5.68
C THR A 37 -3.06 6.11 6.65
N GLY A 38 -3.78 5.93 7.76
CA GLY A 38 -3.60 6.76 8.95
C GLY A 38 -2.38 6.28 9.74
N GLU A 39 -2.57 5.24 10.54
CA GLU A 39 -1.60 4.76 11.53
C GLU A 39 -1.13 3.31 11.30
N HIS A 40 -1.85 2.51 10.50
CA HIS A 40 -1.51 1.10 10.27
C HIS A 40 -0.32 0.90 9.32
N GLY A 41 0.07 1.94 8.58
CA GLY A 41 1.11 1.91 7.57
C GLY A 41 0.67 1.30 6.23
N VAL A 42 1.64 1.25 5.31
CA VAL A 42 1.44 0.83 3.91
C VAL A 42 1.64 -0.68 3.76
N GLY A 43 2.79 -1.18 4.22
CA GLY A 43 3.21 -2.57 4.03
C GLY A 43 3.10 -3.04 2.58
N THR A 44 3.05 -4.35 2.36
CA THR A 44 2.87 -4.92 1.02
C THR A 44 1.46 -4.71 0.48
N GLY A 45 0.45 -4.70 1.36
CA GLY A 45 -0.97 -4.63 0.97
C GLY A 45 -1.36 -3.33 0.27
N LYS A 46 -0.71 -2.21 0.61
CA LYS A 46 -1.01 -0.87 0.06
C LYS A 46 0.14 -0.27 -0.76
N LYS A 47 1.26 -0.98 -0.91
CA LYS A 47 2.44 -0.52 -1.66
C LYS A 47 2.10 0.02 -3.05
N ARG A 48 1.16 -0.65 -3.76
CA ARG A 48 0.71 -0.26 -5.10
C ARG A 48 0.17 1.16 -5.24
N TYR A 49 -0.28 1.78 -4.13
CA TYR A 49 -0.82 3.15 -4.14
C TYR A 49 0.25 4.22 -3.90
N MET A 50 1.48 3.84 -3.55
CA MET A 50 2.50 4.81 -3.14
C MET A 50 2.95 5.74 -4.26
N VAL A 51 2.96 5.25 -5.51
CA VAL A 51 3.25 6.09 -6.68
C VAL A 51 2.14 7.13 -6.86
N GLU A 52 0.88 6.74 -6.70
CA GLU A 52 -0.28 7.63 -6.80
C GLU A 52 -0.30 8.66 -5.65
N GLU A 53 -0.08 8.23 -4.41
CA GLU A 53 -0.13 9.10 -3.23
C GLU A 53 1.10 10.02 -3.10
N ARG A 54 2.30 9.55 -3.43
CA ARG A 54 3.57 10.25 -3.13
C ARG A 54 4.32 10.73 -4.37
N GLY A 55 3.94 10.29 -5.57
CA GLY A 55 4.61 10.64 -6.81
C GLY A 55 6.13 10.40 -6.75
N ALA A 56 6.90 11.42 -7.14
CA ALA A 56 8.37 11.36 -7.18
C ALA A 56 9.02 11.08 -5.81
N ALA A 57 8.35 11.41 -4.69
CA ALA A 57 8.88 11.12 -3.36
C ALA A 57 9.00 9.61 -3.09
N TYR A 58 8.19 8.77 -3.75
CA TYR A 58 8.32 7.32 -3.63
C TYR A 58 9.66 6.81 -4.19
N ALA A 59 10.13 7.39 -5.30
CA ALA A 59 11.45 7.07 -5.85
C ALA A 59 12.58 7.52 -4.90
N LEU A 60 12.44 8.68 -4.24
CA LEU A 60 13.39 9.13 -3.23
C LEU A 60 13.47 8.14 -2.05
N MET A 61 12.34 7.58 -1.60
CA MET A 61 12.35 6.54 -0.55
C MET A 61 13.17 5.32 -0.97
N ALA A 62 13.06 4.90 -2.24
CA ALA A 62 13.88 3.81 -2.79
C ALA A 62 15.38 4.16 -2.83
N THR A 63 15.73 5.40 -3.18
CA THR A 63 17.11 5.90 -3.12
C THR A 63 17.66 5.86 -1.69
N ILE A 64 16.90 6.35 -0.72
CA ILE A 64 17.29 6.31 0.69
C ILE A 64 17.49 4.85 1.13
N LYS A 65 16.55 3.96 0.78
CA LYS A 65 16.65 2.53 1.11
C LYS A 65 17.94 1.91 0.58
N ARG A 66 18.31 2.16 -0.68
CA ARG A 66 19.57 1.66 -1.26
C ARG A 66 20.81 2.22 -0.56
N ALA A 67 20.77 3.48 -0.14
CA ALA A 67 21.89 4.11 0.55
C ALA A 67 22.13 3.55 1.97
N VAL A 68 21.05 3.20 2.69
CA VAL A 68 21.15 2.71 4.08
C VAL A 68 21.17 1.19 4.19
N ASP A 69 20.68 0.47 3.19
CA ASP A 69 20.60 -1.00 3.15
C ASP A 69 21.01 -1.52 1.75
N PRO A 70 22.29 -1.40 1.40
CA PRO A 70 22.78 -1.77 0.06
C PRO A 70 22.58 -3.26 -0.26
N ASP A 71 22.61 -4.13 0.75
CA ASP A 71 22.41 -5.58 0.59
C ASP A 71 20.92 -5.99 0.65
N ASN A 72 20.01 -5.03 0.82
CA ASN A 72 18.56 -5.21 0.88
C ASN A 72 18.08 -6.25 1.92
N ILE A 73 18.73 -6.34 3.08
CA ILE A 73 18.40 -7.35 4.11
C ILE A 73 17.27 -6.89 5.05
N MET A 74 17.04 -5.59 5.19
CA MET A 74 16.04 -5.04 6.10
C MET A 74 14.65 -5.00 5.44
N ASN A 75 13.93 -6.13 5.51
CA ASN A 75 12.52 -6.26 5.08
C ASN A 75 12.28 -5.91 3.59
N PRO A 76 12.94 -6.66 2.67
CA PRO A 76 12.89 -6.39 1.24
C PRO A 76 11.46 -6.40 0.67
N GLY A 77 11.18 -5.44 -0.22
CA GLY A 77 9.90 -5.33 -0.94
C GLY A 77 8.70 -4.89 -0.09
N LYS A 78 8.89 -4.61 1.20
CA LYS A 78 7.78 -4.23 2.10
C LYS A 78 7.11 -2.92 1.71
N THR A 79 7.90 -1.87 1.49
CA THR A 79 7.39 -0.51 1.18
C THR A 79 7.89 0.00 -0.17
N VAL A 80 9.13 -0.29 -0.55
CA VAL A 80 9.74 0.09 -1.83
C VAL A 80 10.37 -1.14 -2.47
N ASP A 81 10.37 -1.16 -3.80
CA ASP A 81 11.10 -2.14 -4.59
C ASP A 81 12.40 -1.49 -5.07
N ILE A 82 13.53 -2.11 -4.75
CA ILE A 82 14.87 -1.59 -5.11
C ILE A 82 15.63 -2.51 -6.08
N ASN A 83 15.06 -3.69 -6.37
CA ASN A 83 15.56 -4.75 -7.24
C ASN A 83 14.54 -5.09 -8.32
#